data_AF-A0A0F2NSA3-F1
#
_entry.id   AF-A0A0F2NSA3-F1
#
_cell.length_a   1.000
_cell.length_b   1.000
_cell.length_c   1.000
_cell.angle_alpha   90.00
_cell.angle_beta   90.00
_cell.angle_gamma   90.00
#
_symmetry.space_group_name_H-M   'P 1'
#
loop_
_entity.id
_entity.type
_entity.pdbx_description
1 polymer ?
#
loop_
_entity_poly.entity_id
_entity_poly.type
_entity_poly.pdbx_seq_one_letter_code
_entity_poly.pdbx_strand_id
1 'polypeptide(L)'
;MTLLSREKRNLRNCRGAVPDDPGSLLAMRKAVEKGWPLHRAEREVIGFDYHAVGGELLRQWSLPESVWETTMFHNEPYQTDRYRSETALVHLGVLLTRAANGEGVFNEGLLIVEPLHGCGKRQGKVNMTTIQAAIQ
;
A
#
# COMPACT_ATOMS: atom_id res chain seq x y z
N MET A 1 28.25 21.12 -1.35
CA MET A 1 27.61 20.53 -2.55
C MET A 1 27.78 19.01 -2.47
N THR A 2 27.20 18.39 -1.42
CA THR A 2 27.63 17.06 -0.94
C THR A 2 26.44 16.29 -0.38
N LEU A 3 25.39 16.01 -1.16
CA LEU A 3 24.24 15.22 -0.73
C LEU A 3 23.62 14.35 -1.85
N LEU A 4 24.43 13.76 -2.74
CA LEU A 4 23.93 12.81 -3.75
C LEU A 4 24.68 11.47 -3.81
N SER A 5 25.69 11.28 -2.96
CA SER A 5 26.59 10.11 -3.05
C SER A 5 26.27 8.96 -2.09
N ARG A 6 25.22 9.08 -1.25
CA ARG A 6 24.94 8.09 -0.20
C ARG A 6 23.81 7.11 -0.52
N GLU A 7 22.97 7.41 -1.50
CA GLU A 7 21.77 6.58 -1.81
C GLU A 7 21.97 5.61 -2.98
N LYS A 8 22.92 5.88 -3.89
CA LYS A 8 23.21 5.02 -5.05
C LYS A 8 24.00 3.73 -4.73
N ARG A 9 24.21 3.40 -3.45
CA ARG A 9 25.00 2.23 -3.05
C ARG A 9 24.18 0.96 -2.82
N ASN A 10 22.85 1.05 -2.75
CA ASN A 10 21.99 -0.10 -2.45
C ASN A 10 21.31 -0.74 -3.68
N LEU A 11 21.34 -0.08 -4.85
CA LEU A 11 20.64 -0.53 -6.06
C LEU A 11 21.49 -1.39 -7.01
N ARG A 12 22.73 -1.73 -6.64
CA ARG A 12 23.61 -2.55 -7.49
C ARG A 12 23.38 -4.06 -7.41
N ASN A 13 22.46 -4.52 -6.55
CA ASN A 13 22.26 -5.95 -6.28
C ASN A 13 21.03 -6.60 -6.94
N CYS A 14 20.27 -5.88 -7.78
CA CYS A 14 19.03 -6.40 -8.36
C CYS A 14 19.22 -7.22 -9.65
N ARG A 15 20.44 -7.72 -9.95
CA ARG A 15 20.75 -8.41 -11.20
C ARG A 15 20.27 -9.88 -11.27
N GLY A 16 19.31 -10.29 -10.43
CA GLY A 16 18.90 -11.69 -10.33
C GLY A 16 17.56 -12.00 -9.66
N ALA A 17 16.57 -11.13 -9.71
CA ALA A 17 15.21 -11.45 -9.22
C ALA A 17 14.26 -11.68 -10.41
N VAL A 18 14.18 -12.93 -10.87
CA VAL A 18 13.27 -13.43 -11.92
C VAL A 18 12.79 -14.83 -11.44
N PRO A 19 11.62 -15.32 -11.86
CA PRO A 19 10.41 -15.64 -11.07
C PRO A 19 10.42 -17.03 -10.40
N ASP A 20 11.57 -17.72 -10.34
CA ASP A 20 11.73 -19.04 -9.69
C ASP A 20 12.53 -18.93 -8.38
N ASP A 21 12.50 -17.76 -7.76
CA ASP A 21 13.18 -17.51 -6.50
C ASP A 21 12.43 -18.23 -5.36
N PRO A 22 13.13 -18.99 -4.49
CA PRO A 22 12.53 -19.65 -3.32
C PRO A 22 11.75 -18.70 -2.40
N GLY A 23 12.09 -17.41 -2.40
CA GLY A 23 11.47 -16.35 -1.64
C GLY A 23 10.04 -16.05 -2.08
N SER A 24 9.74 -16.01 -3.37
CA SER A 24 8.39 -15.76 -3.90
C SER A 24 7.42 -16.87 -3.50
N LEU A 25 7.83 -18.14 -3.66
CA LEU A 25 7.02 -19.27 -3.22
C LEU A 25 6.81 -19.27 -1.70
N LEU A 26 7.87 -18.96 -0.94
CA LEU A 26 7.79 -18.84 0.52
C LEU A 26 6.87 -17.69 0.94
N ALA A 27 6.90 -16.56 0.25
CA ALA A 27 6.00 -15.43 0.48
C ALA A 27 4.54 -15.81 0.22
N MET A 28 4.25 -16.50 -0.90
CA MET A 28 2.90 -17.01 -1.19
C MET A 28 2.40 -17.96 -0.11
N ARG A 29 3.23 -18.93 0.30
CA ARG A 29 2.87 -19.86 1.39
C ARG A 29 2.61 -19.12 2.69
N LYS A 30 3.48 -18.18 3.07
CA LYS A 30 3.34 -17.37 4.28
C LYS A 30 2.09 -16.50 4.24
N ALA A 31 1.73 -15.94 3.08
CA ALA A 31 0.51 -15.16 2.88
C ALA A 31 -0.74 -16.01 3.17
N VAL A 32 -0.80 -17.23 2.63
CA VAL A 32 -1.90 -18.18 2.89
C VAL A 32 -1.95 -18.60 4.36
N GLU A 33 -0.81 -19.01 4.92
CA GLU A 33 -0.73 -19.49 6.32
C GLU A 33 -1.11 -18.40 7.34
N LYS A 34 -0.81 -17.13 7.07
CA LYS A 34 -1.08 -15.99 7.96
C LYS A 34 -2.36 -15.22 7.63
N GLY A 35 -3.01 -15.52 6.51
CA GLY A 35 -4.11 -14.71 5.98
C GLY A 35 -3.68 -13.27 5.66
N TRP A 36 -2.43 -13.08 5.25
CA TRP A 36 -1.90 -11.75 4.91
C TRP A 36 -2.11 -11.45 3.42
N PRO A 37 -2.28 -10.17 3.05
CA PRO A 37 -2.09 -9.75 1.67
C PRO A 37 -0.69 -10.14 1.16
N LEU A 38 -0.59 -10.58 -0.10
CA LEU A 38 0.66 -11.08 -0.68
C LEU A 38 1.81 -10.10 -0.55
N HIS A 39 1.59 -8.82 -0.88
CA HIS A 39 2.61 -7.77 -0.78
C HIS A 39 3.22 -7.66 0.63
N ARG A 40 2.45 -7.91 1.69
CA ARG A 40 2.97 -7.90 3.07
C ARG A 40 3.90 -9.08 3.31
N ALA A 41 3.56 -10.26 2.80
CA ALA A 41 4.41 -11.43 2.89
C ALA A 41 5.68 -11.28 2.04
N GLU A 42 5.60 -10.65 0.87
CA GLU A 42 6.75 -10.33 0.01
C GLU A 42 7.73 -9.38 0.72
N ARG A 43 7.25 -8.26 1.29
CA ARG A 43 8.09 -7.34 2.07
C ARG A 43 8.83 -8.04 3.21
N GLU A 44 8.17 -8.98 3.85
CA GLU A 44 8.69 -9.71 5.00
C GLU A 44 9.72 -10.79 4.61
N VAL A 45 9.51 -11.50 3.49
CA VAL A 45 10.38 -12.62 3.08
C VAL A 45 11.52 -12.14 2.16
N ILE A 46 11.18 -11.27 1.21
CA ILE A 46 12.05 -10.84 0.11
C ILE A 46 12.68 -9.47 0.41
N GLY A 47 12.00 -8.63 1.19
CA GLY A 47 12.45 -7.27 1.54
C GLY A 47 11.88 -6.17 0.64
N PHE A 48 11.14 -6.53 -0.40
CA PHE A 48 10.38 -5.62 -1.26
C PHE A 48 9.12 -6.33 -1.77
N ASP A 49 8.16 -5.57 -2.31
CA ASP A 49 6.93 -6.10 -2.89
C ASP A 49 6.80 -5.77 -4.38
N TYR A 50 5.74 -6.31 -5.00
CA TYR A 50 5.45 -6.03 -6.40
C TYR A 50 5.20 -4.54 -6.70
N HIS A 51 4.73 -3.72 -5.74
CA HIS A 51 4.54 -2.29 -5.97
C HIS A 51 5.86 -1.58 -6.17
N ALA A 52 6.85 -1.87 -5.31
CA ALA A 52 8.18 -1.30 -5.39
C ALA A 52 8.87 -1.70 -6.70
N VAL A 53 8.76 -2.96 -7.10
CA VAL A 53 9.29 -3.46 -8.37
C VAL A 53 8.61 -2.76 -9.56
N GLY A 54 7.28 -2.68 -9.55
CA GLY A 54 6.51 -2.02 -10.61
C GLY A 54 6.86 -0.55 -10.76
N GLY A 55 6.92 0.20 -9.66
CA GLY A 55 7.32 1.61 -9.70
C GLY A 55 8.76 1.81 -10.18
N GLU A 56 9.71 1.00 -9.69
CA GLU A 56 11.11 1.10 -10.15
C GLU A 56 11.25 0.73 -11.63
N LEU A 57 10.50 -0.25 -12.13
CA LEU A 57 10.46 -0.62 -13.54
C LEU A 57 9.97 0.56 -14.41
N LEU A 58 8.83 1.15 -14.05
CA LEU A 58 8.26 2.29 -14.77
C LEU A 58 9.19 3.52 -14.74
N ARG A 59 9.90 3.72 -13.62
CA ARG A 59 10.94 4.74 -13.49
C ARG A 59 12.13 4.47 -14.41
N GLN A 60 12.59 3.23 -14.52
CA GLN A 60 13.66 2.84 -15.44
C GLN A 60 13.26 3.01 -16.91
N TRP A 61 11.98 2.83 -17.22
CA TRP A 61 11.42 3.11 -18.54
C TRP A 61 11.24 4.60 -18.82
N SER A 62 11.69 5.48 -17.92
CA SER A 62 11.61 6.94 -18.05
C SER A 62 10.19 7.46 -18.21
N LEU A 63 9.21 6.79 -17.58
CA LEU A 63 7.84 7.30 -17.52
C LEU A 63 7.72 8.47 -16.54
N PRO A 64 6.67 9.32 -16.69
CA PRO A 64 6.44 10.44 -15.79
C PRO A 64 6.36 10.02 -14.32
N GLU A 65 6.83 10.90 -13.43
CA GLU A 65 6.80 10.73 -11.97
C GLU A 65 5.42 10.36 -11.44
N SER A 66 4.39 11.05 -11.94
CA SER A 66 3.00 10.79 -11.60
C SER A 66 2.58 9.33 -11.80
N VAL A 67 3.15 8.62 -12.79
CA VAL A 67 2.75 7.25 -13.14
C VAL A 67 3.48 6.24 -12.27
N TRP A 68 4.80 6.35 -12.14
CA TRP A 68 5.57 5.38 -11.39
C TRP A 68 5.38 5.54 -9.87
N GLU A 69 5.20 6.78 -9.38
CA GLU A 69 4.95 7.04 -7.95
C GLU A 69 3.57 6.51 -7.53
N THR A 70 2.54 6.79 -8.34
CA THR A 70 1.20 6.22 -8.12
C THR A 70 1.24 4.69 -8.12
N THR A 71 2.00 4.08 -9.04
CA THR A 71 2.15 2.62 -9.10
C THR A 71 2.86 2.07 -7.87
N MET A 72 3.86 2.77 -7.33
CA MET A 72 4.61 2.35 -6.15
C MET A 72 3.78 2.44 -4.87
N PHE A 73 2.90 3.44 -4.74
CA PHE A 73 2.22 3.76 -3.49
C PHE A 73 0.69 3.54 -3.50
N HIS A 74 0.09 2.98 -4.55
CA HIS A 74 -1.36 2.83 -4.63
C HIS A 74 -2.01 2.02 -3.51
N ASN A 75 -1.29 1.15 -2.80
CA ASN A 75 -1.83 0.47 -1.61
C ASN A 75 -1.67 1.29 -0.33
N GLU A 76 -0.78 2.29 -0.31
CA GLU A 76 -0.45 3.15 0.83
C GLU A 76 -0.43 4.63 0.39
N PRO A 77 -1.58 5.23 -0.01
CA PRO A 77 -1.61 6.55 -0.66
C PRO A 77 -1.07 7.70 0.20
N TYR A 78 -0.93 7.49 1.51
CA TYR A 78 -0.35 8.46 2.43
C TYR A 78 1.17 8.57 2.32
N GLN A 79 1.85 7.62 1.66
CA GLN A 79 3.30 7.63 1.48
C GLN A 79 3.76 8.50 0.31
N THR A 80 2.88 8.81 -0.64
CA THR A 80 3.18 9.82 -1.67
C THR A 80 2.94 11.21 -1.11
N ASP A 81 3.83 12.14 -1.41
CA ASP A 81 3.65 13.55 -1.08
C ASP A 81 3.08 14.35 -2.24
N ARG A 82 3.48 14.02 -3.48
CA ARG A 82 3.22 14.85 -4.65
C ARG A 82 1.97 14.48 -5.42
N TYR A 83 1.62 13.19 -5.47
CA TYR A 83 0.51 12.67 -6.29
C TYR A 83 -0.51 11.91 -5.43
N ARG A 84 -0.84 12.45 -4.25
CA ARG A 84 -1.80 11.85 -3.30
C ARG A 84 -3.17 11.61 -3.93
N SER A 85 -3.65 12.55 -4.74
CA SER A 85 -4.97 12.46 -5.37
C SER A 85 -5.03 11.34 -6.39
N GLU A 86 -4.05 11.28 -7.29
CA GLU A 86 -3.93 10.25 -8.32
C GLU A 86 -3.75 8.87 -7.69
N THR A 87 -2.91 8.79 -6.66
CA THR A 87 -2.68 7.55 -5.91
C THR A 87 -3.92 7.09 -5.16
N ALA A 88 -4.67 8.01 -4.55
CA ALA A 88 -5.94 7.71 -3.91
C ALA A 88 -7.00 7.24 -4.92
N LEU A 89 -7.05 7.81 -6.12
CA LEU A 89 -7.97 7.37 -7.18
C LEU A 89 -7.68 5.93 -7.60
N VAL A 90 -6.40 5.58 -7.81
CA VAL A 90 -6.01 4.20 -8.14
C VAL A 90 -6.32 3.26 -6.98
N HIS A 91 -6.07 3.67 -5.74
CA HIS A 91 -6.43 2.91 -4.54
C HIS A 91 -7.93 2.59 -4.49
N LEU A 92 -8.78 3.59 -4.74
CA LEU A 92 -10.23 3.40 -4.81
C LEU A 92 -10.62 2.40 -5.91
N GLY A 93 -9.98 2.47 -7.08
CA GLY A 93 -10.19 1.50 -8.16
C GLY A 93 -9.88 0.05 -7.74
N VAL A 94 -8.81 -0.15 -6.96
CA VAL A 94 -8.47 -1.46 -6.39
C VAL A 94 -9.56 -1.93 -5.41
N LEU A 95 -10.02 -1.06 -4.51
CA LEU A 95 -11.07 -1.39 -3.55
C LEU A 95 -12.39 -1.76 -4.24
N LEU A 96 -12.79 -0.99 -5.27
CA LEU A 96 -13.97 -1.27 -6.08
C LEU A 96 -13.87 -2.61 -6.81
N THR A 97 -12.69 -2.94 -7.34
CA THR A 97 -12.47 -4.20 -8.05
C THR A 97 -12.53 -5.39 -7.09
N ARG A 98 -11.89 -5.29 -5.92
CA ARG A 98 -11.97 -6.34 -4.88
C ARG A 98 -13.39 -6.58 -4.40
N ALA A 99 -14.15 -5.50 -4.19
CA ALA A 99 -15.57 -5.58 -3.86
C ALA A 99 -16.38 -6.29 -4.95
N ALA A 100 -16.17 -5.93 -6.22
CA ALA A 100 -16.85 -6.58 -7.34
C ALA A 100 -16.53 -8.08 -7.46
N ASN A 101 -15.32 -8.48 -7.07
CA ASN A 101 -14.88 -9.87 -7.05
C ASN A 101 -15.36 -10.67 -5.82
N GLY A 102 -16.08 -10.03 -4.89
CA GLY A 102 -16.51 -10.67 -3.63
C GLY A 102 -15.37 -10.84 -2.61
N GLU A 103 -14.21 -10.24 -2.87
CA GLU A 103 -13.01 -10.26 -2.00
C GLU A 103 -13.01 -9.10 -0.99
N GLY A 104 -14.16 -8.44 -0.79
CA GLY A 104 -14.32 -7.34 0.15
C GLY A 104 -15.78 -6.97 0.40
N VAL A 105 -16.07 -6.44 1.58
CA VAL A 105 -17.42 -6.01 1.98
C VAL A 105 -17.60 -4.54 1.59
N PHE A 106 -18.32 -4.26 0.50
CA PHE A 106 -18.58 -2.90 0.03
C PHE A 106 -19.87 -2.27 0.60
N ASN A 107 -20.46 -2.86 1.64
CA ASN A 107 -21.85 -2.51 2.00
C ASN A 107 -22.11 -2.37 3.52
N GLU A 108 -21.07 -2.13 4.34
CA GLU A 108 -21.24 -1.83 5.78
C GLU A 108 -20.86 -0.41 6.15
N GLY A 109 -20.82 0.50 5.17
CA GLY A 109 -20.76 1.95 5.43
C GLY A 109 -19.48 2.45 6.08
N LEU A 110 -18.40 1.66 6.06
CA LEU A 110 -17.09 2.10 6.53
C LEU A 110 -16.04 1.86 5.45
N LEU A 111 -15.95 2.78 4.51
CA LEU A 111 -14.65 3.13 3.99
C LEU A 111 -13.91 3.77 5.17
N ILE A 112 -13.14 2.99 5.94
CA ILE A 112 -11.93 3.58 6.51
C ILE A 112 -11.00 3.76 5.31
N VAL A 113 -11.27 4.79 4.49
CA VAL A 113 -10.15 5.54 3.92
C VAL A 113 -9.38 5.90 5.16
N GLU A 114 -8.19 5.31 5.39
CA GLU A 114 -7.32 5.85 6.43
C GLU A 114 -7.32 7.34 6.20
N PRO A 115 -7.88 8.14 7.13
CA PRO A 115 -8.06 9.54 6.85
C PRO A 115 -6.70 10.07 6.49
N LEU A 116 -6.64 10.96 5.49
CA LEU A 116 -5.47 11.77 5.21
C LEU A 116 -5.17 12.56 6.50
N HIS A 117 -4.55 11.93 7.49
CA HIS A 117 -4.37 12.47 8.83
C HIS A 117 -3.13 13.36 8.79
N GLY A 118 -3.35 14.54 8.22
CA GLY A 118 -2.63 15.77 8.51
C GLY A 118 -3.54 16.75 9.23
N CYS A 119 -4.25 16.36 10.30
CA CYS A 119 -4.71 17.32 11.32
C CYS A 119 -5.08 16.61 12.63
N GLY A 120 -4.63 17.16 13.76
CA GLY A 120 -4.50 16.47 15.04
C GLY A 120 -5.78 16.10 15.80
N LYS A 121 -5.62 15.03 16.62
CA LYS A 121 -6.29 14.68 17.88
C LYS A 121 -7.84 14.72 17.95
N ARG A 122 -8.44 13.53 18.10
CA ARG A 122 -9.16 13.07 19.33
C ARG A 122 -9.77 11.69 19.09
N GLN A 123 -9.13 10.62 19.60
CA GLN A 123 -9.81 9.33 19.77
C GLN A 123 -10.59 9.40 21.10
N GLY A 124 -11.85 9.81 21.02
CA GLY A 124 -12.82 9.57 22.09
C GLY A 124 -13.57 8.27 21.77
N LYS A 125 -13.38 7.23 22.57
CA LYS A 125 -14.22 6.03 22.52
C LYS A 125 -15.64 6.44 22.91
N VAL A 126 -16.56 6.52 21.95
CA VAL A 126 -17.99 6.64 22.26
C VAL A 126 -18.51 5.22 22.48
N ASN A 127 -18.79 4.88 23.73
CA ASN A 127 -19.48 3.64 24.07
C ASN A 127 -20.99 3.80 23.77
N MET A 128 -21.58 2.72 23.25
CA MET A 128 -22.96 2.63 22.79
C MET A 128 -24.02 2.85 23.90
N THR A 129 -23.60 2.90 25.17
CA THR A 129 -24.45 3.20 26.33
C THR A 129 -24.77 4.68 26.52
N THR A 130 -24.08 5.60 25.84
CA THR A 130 -24.32 7.05 26.03
C THR A 130 -25.54 7.56 25.25
N ILE A 131 -25.94 6.89 24.15
CA ILE A 131 -27.06 7.35 23.30
C ILE A 131 -28.41 7.16 24.01
N GLN A 132 -28.52 6.17 24.90
CA GLN A 132 -29.79 5.84 25.56
C GLN A 132 -30.15 6.78 26.73
N ALA A 133 -29.23 7.65 27.16
CA ALA A 133 -29.45 8.63 28.23
C ALA A 133 -29.88 10.02 27.73
N ALA A 134 -30.05 10.22 26.41
CA ALA A 134 -30.45 11.50 25.83
C ALA A 134 -31.91 11.53 25.31
N ILE A 135 -32.69 10.46 25.57
CA ILE A 135 -34.13 10.37 25.23
C ILE A 135 -34.97 10.07 26.50
N GLN A 136 -34.60 10.68 27.63
CA GLN A 136 -35.49 10.87 28.78
C GLN A 136 -35.30 12.27 29.35
#